data_AF-A0A4V2AKL9-F1
#
_entry.id   AF-A0A4V2AKL9-F1
#
_cell.length_a   1.000
_cell.length_b   1.000
_cell.length_c   1.000
_cell.angle_alpha   90.00
_cell.angle_beta   90.00
_cell.angle_gamma   90.00
#
_symmetry.space_group_name_H-M   'P 1'
#
loop_
_entity.id
_entity.type
_entity.pdbx_description
1 polymer ?
#
loop_
_entity_poly.entity_id
_entity_poly.type
_entity_poly.pdbx_seq_one_letter_code
_entity_poly.pdbx_strand_id
1 'polypeptide(L)'
;MVEQSLLQGSYRPDLIREETVADLFKASAITYSAKTALLFGQAALTYAELDQWTDQIAHFIQQKGYGPGSFIGLWHTRGLELHALILGIVKSGAAYVPLDREMPEERLQVVMAEVGAAACFSGDLPSLSCPLLTVPVFDRAAAVVPLSTGPGPDDTAYVLYTSGSTGKPKGIPILHRHICHLIRAEQSVLNISNTDKVYQGFSVSFDMWCEETWISYAAGATLWVADATTAKSIDELSTVLRNEEITVLHAVPSLLGVMDDDIPALRLINAGGEACTTAVLNRWSKPGQNVFYNSYGPTETTVTATMIALRPGDPITIGMPLPNYNLAVID
;
A
#
# COMPACT_ATOMS: atom_id res chain seq x y z
N MET A 1 6.17 -21.21 -36.24
CA MET A 1 7.02 -20.75 -35.13
C MET A 1 6.38 -19.46 -34.65
N VAL A 2 5.69 -19.51 -33.51
CA VAL A 2 5.10 -18.31 -32.91
C VAL A 2 6.27 -17.50 -32.35
N GLU A 3 6.50 -16.31 -32.90
CA GLU A 3 7.48 -15.37 -32.40
C GLU A 3 7.00 -14.88 -31.03
N GLN A 4 7.43 -15.54 -29.95
CA GLN A 4 7.08 -15.11 -28.59
C GLN A 4 7.62 -13.70 -28.37
N SER A 5 6.73 -12.71 -28.31
CA SER A 5 7.06 -11.33 -27.97
C SER A 5 7.21 -11.23 -26.45
N LEU A 6 8.32 -11.78 -25.94
CA LEU A 6 8.70 -11.71 -24.53
C LEU A 6 9.43 -10.39 -24.28
N LEU A 7 8.84 -9.53 -23.45
CA LEU A 7 9.52 -8.38 -22.87
C LEU A 7 10.07 -8.78 -21.52
N GLN A 8 11.35 -8.50 -21.30
CA GLN A 8 12.03 -8.77 -20.02
C GLN A 8 12.39 -7.44 -19.37
N GLY A 9 12.01 -7.29 -18.11
CA GLY A 9 12.54 -6.23 -17.27
C GLY A 9 14.04 -6.44 -17.06
N SER A 10 14.74 -5.38 -16.69
CA SER A 10 16.18 -5.49 -16.39
C SER A 10 16.40 -6.51 -15.27
N TYR A 11 17.34 -7.45 -15.46
CA TYR A 11 17.74 -8.34 -14.39
C TYR A 11 18.54 -7.56 -13.33
N ARG A 12 18.02 -7.53 -12.10
CA ARG A 12 18.54 -6.77 -10.96
C ARG A 12 18.61 -7.66 -9.72
N PRO A 13 19.68 -8.47 -9.59
CA PRO A 13 19.84 -9.40 -8.47
C PRO A 13 20.01 -8.67 -7.12
N ASP A 14 20.49 -7.43 -7.13
CA ASP A 14 20.60 -6.59 -5.93
C ASP A 14 19.24 -6.21 -5.33
N LEU A 15 18.17 -6.30 -6.12
CA LEU A 15 16.78 -6.17 -5.72
C LEU A 15 16.14 -7.51 -5.34
N ILE A 16 16.89 -8.60 -5.21
CA ILE A 16 16.38 -9.88 -4.69
C ILE A 16 17.03 -10.09 -3.31
N ARG A 17 16.25 -9.95 -2.24
CA ARG A 17 16.73 -10.04 -0.85
C ARG A 17 15.77 -10.86 -0.02
N GLU A 18 16.31 -11.56 0.97
CA GLU A 18 15.54 -12.27 1.99
C GLU A 18 15.22 -11.29 3.14
N GLU A 19 14.19 -10.49 2.92
CA GLU A 19 13.70 -9.51 3.90
C GLU A 19 12.18 -9.48 3.91
N THR A 20 11.63 -8.92 4.99
CA THR A 20 10.19 -8.73 5.15
C THR A 20 9.82 -7.25 5.14
N VAL A 21 8.53 -6.96 4.94
CA VAL A 21 8.04 -5.58 5.08
C VAL A 21 8.27 -5.00 6.49
N ALA A 22 8.36 -5.86 7.51
CA ALA A 22 8.72 -5.45 8.87
C ALA A 22 10.19 -5.01 8.94
N ASP A 23 11.11 -5.73 8.28
CA ASP A 23 12.53 -5.36 8.19
C ASP A 23 12.72 -4.05 7.44
N LEU A 24 12.02 -3.90 6.31
CA LEU A 24 12.04 -2.68 5.49
C LEU A 24 11.58 -1.47 6.31
N PHE A 25 10.45 -1.59 7.02
CA PHE A 25 9.99 -0.50 7.89
C PHE A 25 10.97 -0.24 9.03
N LYS A 26 11.51 -1.29 9.67
CA LYS A 26 12.46 -1.14 10.79
C LYS A 26 13.73 -0.40 10.36
N ALA A 27 14.25 -0.68 9.17
CA ALA A 27 15.42 0.00 8.62
C ALA A 27 15.17 1.52 8.47
N SER A 28 14.00 1.90 7.95
CA SER A 28 13.58 3.31 7.88
C SER A 28 13.35 3.90 9.27
N ALA A 29 12.78 3.13 10.21
CA ALA A 29 12.52 3.60 11.56
C ALA A 29 13.80 3.94 12.34
N ILE A 30 14.87 3.18 12.10
CA ILE A 30 16.20 3.47 12.64
C ILE A 30 16.81 4.69 11.94
N THR A 31 16.77 4.73 10.61
CA THR A 31 17.46 5.76 9.82
C THR A 31 16.81 7.14 9.93
N TYR A 32 15.48 7.19 9.95
CA TYR A 32 14.68 8.42 9.93
C TYR A 32 13.88 8.61 11.22
N SER A 33 14.40 8.07 12.34
CA SER A 33 13.76 7.99 13.65
C SER A 33 12.91 9.21 14.06
N ALA A 34 13.47 10.43 14.00
CA ALA A 34 12.79 11.65 14.42
C ALA A 34 11.89 12.30 13.35
N LYS A 35 11.86 11.75 12.13
CA LYS A 35 11.07 12.29 11.03
C LYS A 35 9.62 11.82 11.14
N THR A 36 8.66 12.66 10.75
CA THR A 36 7.27 12.26 10.57
C THR A 36 7.16 11.13 9.53
N ALA A 37 6.60 10.00 9.96
CA ALA A 37 6.28 8.86 9.10
C ALA A 37 4.84 8.94 8.59
N LEU A 38 3.91 9.33 9.47
CA LEU A 38 2.48 9.23 9.25
C LEU A 38 1.78 10.50 9.75
N LEU A 39 0.91 11.06 8.92
CA LEU A 39 0.14 12.27 9.22
C LEU A 39 -1.32 12.02 8.88
N PHE A 40 -2.22 12.31 9.81
CA PHE A 40 -3.67 12.21 9.65
C PHE A 40 -4.36 13.37 10.36
N GLY A 41 -4.95 14.29 9.58
CA GLY A 41 -5.43 15.56 10.10
C GLY A 41 -4.29 16.33 10.80
N GLN A 42 -4.51 16.73 12.06
CA GLN A 42 -3.49 17.42 12.87
C GLN A 42 -2.60 16.46 13.68
N ALA A 43 -2.88 15.16 13.63
CA ALA A 43 -2.13 14.16 14.39
C ALA A 43 -1.00 13.58 13.54
N ALA A 44 0.20 13.49 14.11
CA ALA A 44 1.38 12.99 13.46
C ALA A 44 2.10 11.97 14.33
N LEU A 45 2.72 10.98 13.68
CA LEU A 45 3.65 10.05 14.32
C LEU A 45 4.98 10.09 13.59
N THR A 46 6.04 10.21 14.38
CA THR A 46 7.40 9.95 13.89
C THR A 46 7.59 8.48 13.57
N TYR A 47 8.62 8.18 12.78
CA TYR A 47 9.04 6.81 12.51
C TYR A 47 9.30 6.02 13.80
N ALA A 48 9.95 6.63 14.81
CA ALA A 48 10.20 5.99 16.09
C ALA A 48 8.92 5.71 16.89
N GLU A 49 7.99 6.67 16.94
CA GLU A 49 6.72 6.49 17.66
C GLU A 49 5.85 5.42 16.99
N LEU A 50 5.78 5.40 15.66
CA LEU A 50 5.05 4.38 14.91
C LEU A 50 5.70 3.00 15.11
N ASP A 51 7.03 2.91 15.09
CA ASP A 51 7.76 1.67 15.37
C ASP A 51 7.47 1.13 16.77
N GLN A 52 7.48 2.00 17.79
CA GLN A 52 7.16 1.63 19.17
C GLN A 52 5.71 1.16 19.33
N TRP A 53 4.75 1.90 18.74
CA TRP A 53 3.33 1.51 18.84
C TRP A 53 3.07 0.17 18.17
N THR A 54 3.67 -0.04 17.00
CA THR A 54 3.51 -1.28 16.23
C THR A 54 4.18 -2.47 16.90
N ASP A 55 5.28 -2.27 17.62
CA ASP A 55 5.87 -3.31 18.49
C ASP A 55 4.93 -3.71 19.64
N GLN A 56 4.23 -2.74 20.26
CA GLN A 56 3.23 -3.04 21.30
C GLN A 56 2.04 -3.83 20.75
N ILE A 57 1.55 -3.46 19.56
CA ILE A 57 0.47 -4.18 18.89
C ILE A 57 0.92 -5.61 18.54
N ALA A 58 2.12 -5.76 17.96
CA ALA A 58 2.66 -7.06 17.62
C ALA A 58 2.81 -7.97 18.85
N HIS A 59 3.28 -7.41 19.97
CA HIS A 59 3.37 -8.14 21.23
C HIS A 59 2.00 -8.57 21.76
N PHE A 60 1.01 -7.68 21.71
CA PHE A 60 -0.38 -8.00 22.08
C PHE A 60 -0.94 -9.16 21.23
N ILE A 61 -0.72 -9.13 19.91
CA ILE A 61 -1.15 -10.19 19.00
C ILE A 61 -0.50 -11.53 19.36
N GLN A 62 0.80 -11.54 19.64
CA GLN A 62 1.52 -12.75 20.07
C GLN A 62 1.05 -13.27 21.43
N GLN A 63 0.74 -12.40 22.40
CA GLN A 63 0.16 -12.80 23.68
C GLN A 63 -1.22 -13.47 23.54
N LYS A 64 -1.97 -13.13 22.48
CA LYS A 64 -3.23 -13.81 22.14
C LYS A 64 -3.03 -15.13 21.41
N GLY A 65 -1.79 -15.50 21.11
CA GLY A 65 -1.42 -16.76 20.47
C GLY A 65 -1.44 -16.71 18.93
N TYR A 66 -1.50 -15.52 18.34
CA TYR A 66 -1.47 -15.34 16.88
C TYR A 66 -0.05 -14.99 16.40
N GLY A 67 0.29 -15.44 15.19
CA GLY A 67 1.61 -15.24 14.58
C GLY A 67 1.66 -15.86 13.18
N PRO A 68 2.81 -16.41 12.73
CA PRO A 68 2.93 -17.06 11.42
C PRO A 68 1.80 -18.06 11.13
N GLY A 69 1.19 -17.90 9.96
CA GLY A 69 0.04 -18.70 9.52
C GLY A 69 -1.32 -18.26 10.06
N SER A 70 -1.40 -17.25 10.94
CA SER A 70 -2.66 -16.65 11.37
C SER A 70 -3.12 -15.56 10.40
N PHE A 71 -4.40 -15.57 10.04
CA PHE A 71 -5.03 -14.49 9.28
C PHE A 71 -5.84 -13.59 10.21
N ILE A 72 -5.52 -12.30 10.25
CA ILE A 72 -6.20 -11.32 11.11
C ILE A 72 -6.97 -10.34 10.21
N GLY A 73 -8.29 -10.36 10.33
CA GLY A 73 -9.16 -9.42 9.64
C GLY A 73 -8.99 -7.99 10.17
N LEU A 74 -9.05 -7.02 9.28
CA LEU A 74 -8.91 -5.61 9.61
C LEU A 74 -10.07 -4.84 9.00
N TRP A 75 -11.11 -4.60 9.81
CA TRP A 75 -12.28 -3.80 9.44
C TRP A 75 -12.27 -2.53 10.29
N HIS A 76 -11.50 -1.55 9.84
CA HIS A 76 -11.18 -0.35 10.61
C HIS A 76 -11.26 0.90 9.73
N THR A 77 -11.57 2.04 10.34
CA THR A 77 -11.54 3.33 9.66
C THR A 77 -10.12 3.76 9.31
N ARG A 78 -10.01 4.57 8.25
CA ARG A 78 -8.73 5.18 7.84
C ARG A 78 -8.22 6.12 8.94
N GLY A 79 -6.90 6.12 9.16
CA GLY A 79 -6.25 6.93 10.18
C GLY A 79 -5.00 6.25 10.75
N LEU A 80 -4.45 6.81 11.82
CA LEU A 80 -3.20 6.33 12.42
C LEU A 80 -3.30 4.88 12.91
N GLU A 81 -4.42 4.52 13.52
CA GLU A 81 -4.67 3.18 14.07
C GLU A 81 -4.65 2.10 12.99
N LEU A 82 -5.21 2.34 11.81
CA LEU A 82 -5.22 1.37 10.71
C LEU A 82 -3.79 1.00 10.30
N HIS A 83 -2.91 2.00 10.12
CA HIS A 83 -1.52 1.78 9.77
C HIS A 83 -0.75 1.10 10.90
N ALA A 84 -0.99 1.50 12.15
CA ALA A 84 -0.36 0.87 13.31
C ALA A 84 -0.78 -0.60 13.46
N LEU A 85 -2.06 -0.93 13.21
CA LEU A 85 -2.55 -2.30 13.20
C LEU A 85 -1.90 -3.13 12.10
N ILE A 86 -1.82 -2.62 10.87
CA ILE A 86 -1.19 -3.34 9.75
C ILE A 86 0.27 -3.64 10.05
N LEU A 87 1.04 -2.63 10.47
CA LEU A 87 2.44 -2.79 10.85
C LEU A 87 2.61 -3.74 12.04
N GLY A 88 1.74 -3.67 13.04
CA GLY A 88 1.75 -4.59 14.19
C GLY A 88 1.41 -6.04 13.81
N ILE A 89 0.44 -6.24 12.92
CA ILE A 89 0.09 -7.58 12.40
C ILE A 89 1.29 -8.17 11.65
N VAL A 90 1.89 -7.44 10.71
CA VAL A 90 3.04 -7.97 9.95
C VAL A 90 4.24 -8.23 10.86
N LYS A 91 4.51 -7.37 11.85
CA LYS A 91 5.58 -7.58 12.83
C LYS A 91 5.36 -8.82 13.71
N SER A 92 4.10 -9.14 14.03
CA SER A 92 3.76 -10.35 14.79
C SER A 92 4.03 -11.65 14.02
N GLY A 93 4.19 -11.56 12.69
CA GLY A 93 4.29 -12.69 11.77
C GLY A 93 2.94 -13.13 11.18
N ALA A 94 1.83 -12.56 11.62
CA ALA A 94 0.51 -12.84 11.06
C ALA A 94 0.27 -12.08 9.74
N ALA A 95 -0.67 -12.59 8.94
CA ALA A 95 -1.14 -11.95 7.71
C ALA A 95 -2.37 -11.08 7.99
N TYR A 96 -2.40 -9.86 7.45
CA TYR A 96 -3.61 -9.02 7.55
C TYR A 96 -4.57 -9.29 6.38
N VAL A 97 -5.87 -9.23 6.66
CA VAL A 97 -6.94 -9.31 5.65
C VAL A 97 -7.68 -7.97 5.68
N PRO A 98 -7.35 -7.01 4.80
CA PRO A 98 -7.89 -5.66 4.87
C PRO A 98 -9.28 -5.58 4.24
N LEU A 99 -10.23 -5.03 4.98
CA LEU A 99 -11.65 -5.10 4.67
C LEU A 99 -12.25 -3.70 4.75
N ASP A 100 -12.81 -3.22 3.65
CA ASP A 100 -13.42 -1.90 3.59
C ASP A 100 -14.58 -1.78 4.59
N ARG A 101 -14.63 -0.65 5.30
CA ARG A 101 -15.67 -0.39 6.31
C ARG A 101 -17.06 -0.29 5.69
N GLU A 102 -17.14 0.00 4.39
CA GLU A 102 -18.39 0.10 3.64
C GLU A 102 -18.84 -1.22 3.04
N MET A 103 -18.02 -2.26 3.17
CA MET A 103 -18.39 -3.60 2.70
C MET A 103 -19.62 -4.11 3.48
N PRO A 104 -20.63 -4.67 2.77
CA PRO A 104 -21.77 -5.29 3.43
C PRO A 104 -21.35 -6.40 4.39
N GLU A 105 -22.01 -6.48 5.55
CA GLU A 105 -21.74 -7.47 6.59
C GLU A 105 -21.75 -8.92 6.05
N GLU A 106 -22.72 -9.26 5.21
CA GLU A 106 -22.83 -10.61 4.64
C GLU A 106 -21.57 -10.99 3.85
N ARG A 107 -21.03 -10.04 3.08
CA ARG A 107 -19.79 -10.24 2.32
C ARG A 107 -18.59 -10.35 3.24
N LEU A 108 -18.54 -9.54 4.29
CA LEU A 108 -17.51 -9.62 5.30
C LEU A 108 -17.47 -11.01 5.96
N GLN A 109 -18.62 -11.55 6.37
CA GLN A 109 -18.69 -12.89 7.00
C GLN A 109 -18.19 -13.97 6.04
N VAL A 110 -18.55 -13.91 4.76
CA VAL A 110 -18.08 -14.85 3.74
C VAL A 110 -16.56 -14.81 3.61
N VAL A 111 -15.97 -13.61 3.48
CA VAL A 111 -14.52 -13.43 3.36
C VAL A 111 -13.79 -13.96 4.59
N MET A 112 -14.27 -13.61 5.78
CA MET A 112 -13.67 -14.01 7.05
C MET A 112 -13.74 -15.53 7.28
N ALA A 113 -14.84 -16.16 6.88
CA ALA A 113 -14.98 -17.61 6.93
C ALA A 113 -14.10 -18.32 5.90
N GLU A 114 -14.01 -17.80 4.68
CA GLU A 114 -13.21 -18.38 3.60
C GLU A 114 -11.71 -18.35 3.91
N VAL A 115 -11.19 -17.23 4.41
CA VAL A 115 -9.78 -17.11 4.79
C VAL A 115 -9.45 -17.87 6.07
N GLY A 116 -10.46 -18.31 6.83
CA GLY A 116 -10.26 -18.92 8.14
C GLY A 116 -9.68 -17.93 9.14
N ALA A 117 -10.23 -16.71 9.21
CA ALA A 117 -9.69 -15.65 10.05
C ALA A 117 -9.61 -16.06 11.52
N ALA A 118 -8.43 -15.94 12.10
CA ALA A 118 -8.14 -16.29 13.49
C ALA A 118 -8.68 -15.24 14.47
N ALA A 119 -8.77 -13.98 14.03
CA ALA A 119 -9.33 -12.85 14.76
C ALA A 119 -9.66 -11.69 13.84
N CYS A 120 -10.30 -10.65 14.36
CA CYS A 120 -10.54 -9.41 13.64
C CYS A 120 -10.37 -8.18 14.53
N PHE A 121 -9.63 -7.17 14.07
CA PHE A 121 -9.66 -5.83 14.66
C PHE A 121 -10.85 -5.05 14.12
N SER A 122 -11.68 -4.55 15.03
CA SER A 122 -12.83 -3.69 14.74
C SER A 122 -13.30 -2.93 15.99
N GLY A 123 -13.91 -1.76 15.78
CA GLY A 123 -14.65 -1.02 16.81
C GLY A 123 -16.09 -1.51 17.04
N ASP A 124 -16.83 -1.89 15.99
CA ASP A 124 -18.31 -2.03 16.05
C ASP A 124 -18.86 -3.18 15.18
N LEU A 125 -18.11 -4.25 14.97
CA LEU A 125 -18.57 -5.32 14.09
C LEU A 125 -19.82 -6.02 14.64
N PRO A 126 -20.70 -6.49 13.75
CA PRO A 126 -21.68 -7.52 14.10
C PRO A 126 -20.97 -8.81 14.51
N SER A 127 -21.73 -9.79 14.99
CA SER A 127 -21.20 -11.07 15.48
C SER A 127 -20.45 -11.85 14.39
N LEU A 128 -19.14 -11.66 14.30
CA LEU A 128 -18.27 -12.54 13.51
C LEU A 128 -18.10 -13.90 14.18
N SER A 129 -17.77 -14.91 13.38
CA SER A 129 -17.43 -16.26 13.87
C SER A 129 -16.06 -16.32 14.54
N CYS A 130 -15.20 -15.32 14.36
CA CYS A 130 -13.88 -15.23 14.97
C CYS A 130 -13.86 -14.24 16.15
N PRO A 131 -12.90 -14.36 17.09
CA PRO A 131 -12.68 -13.39 18.15
C PRO A 131 -12.47 -11.96 17.62
N LEU A 132 -13.10 -10.98 18.29
CA LEU A 132 -12.85 -9.56 18.05
C LEU A 132 -11.72 -9.06 18.95
N LEU A 133 -10.84 -8.24 18.39
CA LEU A 133 -9.72 -7.61 19.07
C LEU A 133 -9.92 -6.10 19.11
N THR A 134 -9.65 -5.53 20.28
CA THR A 134 -9.57 -4.08 20.47
C THR A 134 -8.17 -3.60 20.15
N VAL A 135 -8.08 -2.42 19.53
CA VAL A 135 -6.79 -1.77 19.23
C VAL A 135 -6.07 -1.42 20.54
N PRO A 136 -4.83 -1.90 20.75
CA PRO A 136 -4.02 -1.46 21.87
C PRO A 136 -3.73 0.05 21.81
N VAL A 137 -4.07 0.77 22.89
CA VAL A 137 -3.75 2.20 23.03
C VAL A 137 -2.24 2.38 23.02
N PHE A 138 -1.75 3.37 22.27
CA PHE A 138 -0.32 3.67 22.24
C PHE A 138 0.17 4.21 23.59
N ASP A 139 1.04 3.44 24.26
CA ASP A 139 1.71 3.89 25.47
C ASP A 139 3.18 4.24 25.19
N ARG A 140 3.47 5.54 25.09
CA ARG A 140 4.85 6.03 24.86
C ARG A 140 5.81 5.67 25.99
N ALA A 141 5.31 5.44 27.20
CA ALA A 141 6.11 5.11 28.37
C ALA A 141 6.34 3.60 28.53
N ALA A 142 5.65 2.77 27.74
CA ALA A 142 5.81 1.33 27.81
C ALA A 142 7.23 0.90 27.43
N ALA A 143 7.76 -0.05 28.20
CA ALA A 143 9.05 -0.66 27.92
C ALA A 143 9.01 -1.42 26.59
N VAL A 144 10.13 -1.41 25.86
CA VAL A 144 10.29 -2.21 24.66
C VAL A 144 10.34 -3.68 25.05
N VAL A 145 9.37 -4.46 24.58
CA VAL A 145 9.34 -5.91 24.79
C VAL A 145 9.73 -6.59 23.48
N PRO A 146 10.80 -7.42 23.47
CA PRO A 146 11.17 -8.17 22.28
C PRO A 146 10.04 -9.09 21.82
N LEU A 147 9.83 -9.15 20.50
CA LEU A 147 8.92 -10.12 19.90
C LEU A 147 9.52 -11.53 19.99
N SER A 148 8.67 -12.51 20.26
CA SER A 148 9.08 -13.91 20.44
C SER A 148 9.33 -14.63 19.11
N THR A 149 8.61 -14.22 18.07
CA THR A 149 8.72 -14.66 16.68
C THR A 149 8.56 -13.47 15.74
N GLY A 150 8.84 -13.65 14.46
CA GLY A 150 8.62 -12.66 13.41
C GLY A 150 8.34 -13.34 12.06
N PRO A 151 7.97 -12.57 11.03
CA PRO A 151 7.69 -13.10 9.70
C PRO A 151 8.97 -13.59 9.00
N GLY A 152 8.82 -14.58 8.12
CA GLY A 152 9.78 -14.92 7.07
C GLY A 152 9.40 -14.29 5.72
N PRO A 153 10.34 -14.18 4.75
CA PRO A 153 10.06 -13.62 3.43
C PRO A 153 9.00 -14.39 2.62
N ASP A 154 8.88 -15.69 2.86
CA ASP A 154 7.90 -16.60 2.24
C ASP A 154 6.55 -16.65 2.96
N ASP A 155 6.42 -15.98 4.10
CA ASP A 155 5.14 -15.91 4.80
C ASP A 155 4.18 -14.96 4.06
N THR A 156 2.89 -15.22 4.19
CA THR A 156 1.86 -14.33 3.65
C THR A 156 1.83 -13.04 4.46
N ALA A 157 2.02 -11.90 3.81
CA ALA A 157 1.90 -10.58 4.43
C ALA A 157 0.44 -10.13 4.48
N TYR A 158 -0.30 -10.33 3.38
CA TYR A 158 -1.72 -10.03 3.32
C TYR A 158 -2.49 -10.91 2.34
N VAL A 159 -3.80 -10.93 2.49
CA VAL A 159 -4.73 -11.52 1.52
C VAL A 159 -5.72 -10.47 1.05
N LEU A 160 -5.71 -10.14 -0.23
CA LEU A 160 -6.69 -9.24 -0.84
C LEU A 160 -7.78 -10.03 -1.55
N TYR A 161 -9.01 -9.54 -1.45
CA TYR A 161 -10.18 -10.18 -2.05
C TYR A 161 -10.70 -9.38 -3.23
N THR A 162 -10.65 -9.99 -4.42
CA THR A 162 -11.19 -9.40 -5.65
C THR A 162 -12.55 -10.00 -6.00
N SER A 163 -13.35 -9.28 -6.78
CA SER A 163 -14.59 -9.81 -7.35
C SER A 163 -14.27 -10.90 -8.37
N GLY A 164 -14.42 -12.17 -8.00
CA GLY A 164 -14.25 -13.29 -8.90
C GLY A 164 -15.33 -13.30 -10.00
N SER A 165 -14.99 -13.84 -11.17
CA SER A 165 -15.91 -14.02 -12.30
C SER A 165 -17.10 -14.93 -11.99
N THR A 166 -16.99 -15.75 -10.95
CA THR A 166 -18.04 -16.66 -10.44
C THR A 166 -18.96 -16.02 -9.40
N GLY A 167 -18.75 -14.74 -9.07
CA GLY A 167 -19.49 -14.00 -8.03
C GLY A 167 -19.03 -14.31 -6.60
N LYS A 168 -18.19 -15.34 -6.39
CA LYS A 168 -17.54 -15.57 -5.09
C LYS A 168 -16.26 -14.74 -4.97
N PRO A 169 -15.99 -14.11 -3.80
CA PRO A 169 -14.70 -13.48 -3.54
C PRO A 169 -13.56 -14.48 -3.76
N LYS A 170 -12.43 -14.03 -4.31
CA LYS A 170 -11.20 -14.84 -4.43
C LYS A 170 -10.11 -14.16 -3.60
N GLY A 171 -9.62 -14.86 -2.58
CA GLY A 171 -8.46 -14.42 -1.81
C GLY A 171 -7.16 -14.60 -2.61
N ILE A 172 -6.40 -13.51 -2.75
CA ILE A 172 -5.08 -13.49 -3.38
C ILE A 172 -4.05 -13.28 -2.27
N PRO A 173 -3.32 -14.33 -1.86
CA PRO A 173 -2.27 -14.21 -0.87
C PRO A 173 -1.04 -13.55 -1.50
N ILE A 174 -0.52 -12.53 -0.83
CA ILE A 174 0.69 -11.81 -1.22
C ILE A 174 1.74 -12.01 -0.12
N LEU A 175 2.92 -12.47 -0.54
CA LEU A 175 4.02 -12.78 0.37
C LEU A 175 4.84 -11.52 0.68
N HIS A 176 5.54 -11.54 1.82
CA HIS A 176 6.44 -10.46 2.21
C HIS A 176 7.46 -10.13 1.11
N ARG A 177 8.11 -11.14 0.53
CA ARG A 177 9.12 -10.95 -0.52
C ARG A 177 8.57 -10.28 -1.79
N HIS A 178 7.30 -10.49 -2.11
CA HIS A 178 6.68 -9.87 -3.28
C HIS A 178 6.59 -8.35 -3.09
N ILE A 179 6.11 -7.91 -1.92
CA ILE A 179 6.01 -6.48 -1.58
C ILE A 179 7.40 -5.87 -1.52
N CYS A 180 8.35 -6.52 -0.83
CA CYS A 180 9.71 -5.99 -0.72
C CYS A 180 10.39 -5.87 -2.09
N HIS A 181 10.19 -6.81 -3.02
CA HIS A 181 10.70 -6.71 -4.37
C HIS A 181 10.03 -5.59 -5.18
N LEU A 182 8.69 -5.53 -5.18
CA LEU A 182 7.92 -4.46 -5.82
C LEU A 182 8.44 -3.09 -5.41
N ILE A 183 8.47 -2.82 -4.10
CA ILE A 183 8.85 -1.51 -3.57
C ILE A 183 10.27 -1.12 -3.98
N ARG A 184 11.22 -2.06 -3.98
CA ARG A 184 12.60 -1.76 -4.43
C ARG A 184 12.68 -1.55 -5.95
N ALA A 185 11.89 -2.29 -6.73
CA ALA A 185 11.80 -2.14 -8.17
C ALA A 185 11.21 -0.76 -8.53
N GLU A 186 10.09 -0.38 -7.93
CA GLU A 186 9.46 0.93 -8.10
C GLU A 186 10.35 2.06 -7.60
N GLN A 187 10.99 1.89 -6.44
CA GLN A 187 11.93 2.86 -5.89
C GLN A 187 13.09 3.17 -6.86
N SER A 188 13.52 2.17 -7.65
CA SER A 188 14.56 2.36 -8.67
C SER A 188 14.10 3.18 -9.89
N VAL A 189 12.79 3.38 -10.05
CA VAL A 189 12.16 4.11 -11.16
C VAL A 189 11.59 5.46 -10.68
N LEU A 190 10.75 5.42 -9.65
CA LEU A 190 10.02 6.58 -9.10
C LEU A 190 10.93 7.50 -8.27
N ASN A 191 12.03 6.95 -7.71
CA ASN A 191 13.01 7.69 -6.91
C ASN A 191 12.33 8.54 -5.82
N ILE A 192 11.47 7.90 -5.02
CA ILE A 192 10.87 8.51 -3.83
C ILE A 192 11.95 8.66 -2.76
N SER A 193 11.89 9.72 -1.98
CA SER A 193 12.94 10.07 -1.03
C SER A 193 12.32 10.47 0.29
N ASN A 194 13.17 10.58 1.31
CA ASN A 194 12.70 11.07 2.58
C ASN A 194 12.18 12.52 2.50
N THR A 195 12.47 13.33 1.49
CA THR A 195 11.89 14.69 1.40
C THR A 195 10.45 14.70 0.88
N ASP A 196 9.94 13.56 0.44
CA ASP A 196 8.60 13.48 -0.13
C ASP A 196 7.49 13.39 0.92
N LYS A 197 6.35 13.92 0.51
CA LYS A 197 5.04 13.72 1.11
C LYS A 197 4.15 12.98 0.11
N VAL A 198 3.81 11.73 0.44
CA VAL A 198 3.03 10.81 -0.38
C VAL A 198 1.58 10.87 0.06
N TYR A 199 0.65 11.10 -0.86
CA TYR A 199 -0.78 11.02 -0.58
C TYR A 199 -1.22 9.56 -0.48
N GLN A 200 -1.99 9.23 0.56
CA GLN A 200 -2.68 7.95 0.75
C GLN A 200 -4.18 8.17 0.68
N GLY A 201 -4.79 7.82 -0.47
CA GLY A 201 -6.24 7.92 -0.68
C GLY A 201 -6.93 6.61 -1.03
N PHE A 202 -6.21 5.62 -1.56
CA PHE A 202 -6.83 4.35 -1.94
C PHE A 202 -7.43 3.61 -0.72
N SER A 203 -8.49 2.84 -0.97
CA SER A 203 -9.05 1.94 0.04
C SER A 203 -8.02 0.88 0.41
N VAL A 204 -7.98 0.50 1.69
CA VAL A 204 -7.12 -0.58 2.19
C VAL A 204 -7.43 -1.93 1.53
N SER A 205 -8.63 -2.10 0.96
CA SER A 205 -9.03 -3.27 0.18
C SER A 205 -8.64 -3.20 -1.30
N PHE A 206 -7.93 -2.17 -1.72
CA PHE A 206 -7.34 -2.03 -3.05
C PHE A 206 -5.82 -2.06 -2.95
N ASP A 207 -5.17 -2.76 -3.87
CA ASP A 207 -3.74 -3.05 -3.78
C ASP A 207 -2.84 -1.82 -3.99
N MET A 208 -3.31 -0.75 -4.64
CA MET A 208 -2.58 0.53 -4.66
C MET A 208 -2.39 1.17 -3.27
N TRP A 209 -3.20 0.81 -2.26
CA TRP A 209 -2.93 1.21 -0.88
C TRP A 209 -1.58 0.65 -0.39
N CYS A 210 -1.24 -0.57 -0.82
CA CYS A 210 0.04 -1.22 -0.52
C CYS A 210 1.18 -0.39 -1.10
N GLU A 211 1.08 0.00 -2.38
CA GLU A 211 2.08 0.81 -3.06
C GLU A 211 2.26 2.19 -2.40
N GLU A 212 1.18 2.96 -2.20
CA GLU A 212 1.22 4.26 -1.49
C GLU A 212 1.96 4.17 -0.15
N THR A 213 1.59 3.15 0.65
CA THR A 213 2.04 3.02 2.04
C THR A 213 3.49 2.54 2.13
N TRP A 214 3.80 1.41 1.49
CA TRP A 214 5.10 0.77 1.68
C TRP A 214 6.21 1.50 0.94
N ILE A 215 5.94 2.16 -0.19
CA ILE A 215 6.96 2.97 -0.86
C ILE A 215 7.33 4.20 -0.02
N SER A 216 6.34 4.82 0.63
CA SER A 216 6.56 5.94 1.53
C SER A 216 7.42 5.53 2.72
N TYR A 217 7.06 4.42 3.38
CA TYR A 217 7.81 3.90 4.52
C TYR A 217 9.22 3.45 4.14
N ALA A 218 9.41 2.79 3.00
CA ALA A 218 10.74 2.39 2.52
C ALA A 218 11.66 3.59 2.27
N ALA A 219 11.11 4.67 1.71
CA ALA A 219 11.87 5.86 1.36
C ALA A 219 12.16 6.78 2.56
N GLY A 220 11.55 6.53 3.72
CA GLY A 220 11.58 7.49 4.83
C GLY A 220 10.74 8.73 4.56
N ALA A 221 9.78 8.67 3.63
CA ALA A 221 8.90 9.78 3.28
C ALA A 221 7.82 10.00 4.35
N THR A 222 7.08 11.10 4.26
CA THR A 222 5.86 11.30 5.06
C THR A 222 4.65 10.78 4.31
N LEU A 223 3.94 9.82 4.90
CA LEU A 223 2.66 9.35 4.38
C LEU A 223 1.54 10.25 4.91
N TRP A 224 0.91 11.02 4.03
CA TRP A 224 -0.24 11.88 4.34
C TRP A 224 -1.53 11.12 4.05
N VAL A 225 -2.27 10.78 5.11
CA VAL A 225 -3.49 9.98 5.02
C VAL A 225 -4.67 10.92 4.92
N ALA A 226 -5.42 10.83 3.80
CA ALA A 226 -6.68 11.57 3.66
C ALA A 226 -7.66 11.16 4.76
N ASP A 227 -8.72 11.92 5.05
CA ASP A 227 -9.89 11.38 5.77
C ASP A 227 -10.91 10.81 4.77
N ALA A 228 -11.97 10.19 5.28
CA ALA A 228 -12.97 9.53 4.42
C ALA A 228 -13.69 10.53 3.49
N THR A 229 -13.86 11.77 3.94
CA THR A 229 -14.49 12.85 3.15
C THR A 229 -13.56 13.25 2.01
N THR A 230 -12.32 13.60 2.33
CA THR A 230 -11.29 14.03 1.38
C THR A 230 -11.00 12.95 0.34
N ALA A 231 -10.89 11.69 0.75
CA ALA A 231 -10.62 10.57 -0.15
C ALA A 231 -11.74 10.37 -1.21
N LYS A 232 -12.95 10.87 -0.94
CA LYS A 232 -14.12 10.75 -1.83
C LYS A 232 -14.48 12.06 -2.51
N SER A 233 -13.89 13.17 -2.09
CA SER A 233 -14.24 14.52 -2.52
C SER A 233 -13.34 14.96 -3.66
N ILE A 234 -13.82 14.81 -4.88
CA ILE A 234 -13.10 15.26 -6.09
C ILE A 234 -12.85 16.79 -6.03
N ASP A 235 -13.86 17.53 -5.56
CA ASP A 235 -13.83 18.99 -5.50
C ASP A 235 -12.80 19.51 -4.49
N GLU A 236 -12.64 18.83 -3.34
CA GLU A 236 -11.71 19.26 -2.29
C GLU A 236 -10.30 18.70 -2.49
N LEU A 237 -10.15 17.56 -3.16
CA LEU A 237 -8.88 16.84 -3.23
C LEU A 237 -7.77 17.71 -3.81
N SER A 238 -8.01 18.41 -4.93
CA SER A 238 -6.99 19.27 -5.55
C SER A 238 -6.54 20.42 -4.62
N THR A 239 -7.49 20.97 -3.86
CA THR A 239 -7.21 22.02 -2.86
C THR A 239 -6.38 21.46 -1.71
N VAL A 240 -6.72 20.26 -1.22
CA VAL A 240 -5.97 19.59 -0.15
C VAL A 240 -4.56 19.24 -0.59
N LEU A 241 -4.40 18.63 -1.78
CA LEU A 241 -3.07 18.28 -2.30
C LEU A 241 -2.17 19.53 -2.42
N ARG A 242 -2.74 20.68 -2.79
CA ARG A 242 -2.04 21.96 -2.86
C ARG A 242 -1.67 22.50 -1.48
N ASN A 243 -2.64 22.58 -0.57
CA ASN A 243 -2.43 23.15 0.77
C ASN A 243 -1.47 22.32 1.61
N GLU A 244 -1.52 21.00 1.44
CA GLU A 244 -0.66 20.05 2.13
C GLU A 244 0.67 19.84 1.40
N GLU A 245 0.93 20.53 0.29
CA GLU A 245 2.18 20.42 -0.48
C GLU A 245 2.55 18.95 -0.80
N ILE A 246 1.57 18.18 -1.28
CA ILE A 246 1.80 16.79 -1.68
C ILE A 246 2.75 16.74 -2.87
N THR A 247 3.73 15.85 -2.79
CA THR A 247 4.80 15.72 -3.80
C THR A 247 4.62 14.50 -4.71
N VAL A 248 3.96 13.46 -4.21
CA VAL A 248 3.75 12.18 -4.90
C VAL A 248 2.28 11.80 -4.84
N LEU A 249 1.69 11.54 -6.01
CA LEU A 249 0.29 11.11 -6.14
C LEU A 249 0.20 9.81 -6.95
N HIS A 250 -0.40 8.79 -6.33
CA HIS A 250 -0.97 7.65 -7.04
C HIS A 250 -2.44 7.96 -7.36
N ALA A 251 -2.87 7.70 -8.59
CA ALA A 251 -4.24 7.98 -8.98
C ALA A 251 -4.72 7.09 -10.13
N VAL A 252 -6.03 6.87 -10.19
CA VAL A 252 -6.65 6.30 -11.40
C VAL A 252 -6.84 7.41 -12.46
N PRO A 253 -6.66 7.12 -13.76
CA PRO A 253 -6.88 8.07 -14.84
C PRO A 253 -8.24 8.78 -14.81
N SER A 254 -9.33 8.10 -14.42
CA SER A 254 -10.66 8.71 -14.31
C SER A 254 -10.72 9.86 -13.30
N LEU A 255 -10.06 9.71 -12.14
CA LEU A 255 -9.95 10.75 -11.11
C LEU A 255 -9.16 11.96 -11.65
N LEU A 256 -8.02 11.71 -12.30
CA LEU A 256 -7.22 12.76 -12.94
C LEU A 256 -7.99 13.49 -14.06
N GLY A 257 -8.93 12.82 -14.73
CA GLY A 257 -9.76 13.42 -15.77
C GLY A 257 -10.65 14.56 -15.26
N VAL A 258 -11.04 14.52 -13.98
CA VAL A 258 -12.04 15.43 -13.40
C VAL A 258 -11.48 16.40 -12.36
N MET A 259 -10.36 16.06 -11.71
CA MET A 259 -9.69 16.94 -10.75
C MET A 259 -9.05 18.17 -11.39
N ASP A 260 -8.74 19.19 -10.57
CA ASP A 260 -7.93 20.34 -10.94
C ASP A 260 -6.43 20.00 -10.88
N ASP A 261 -5.68 20.38 -11.90
CA ASP A 261 -4.28 20.01 -12.08
C ASP A 261 -3.28 21.11 -11.62
N ASP A 262 -3.76 22.20 -11.03
CA ASP A 262 -2.93 23.23 -10.40
C ASP A 262 -2.49 22.79 -9.00
N ILE A 263 -1.50 21.90 -8.97
CA ILE A 263 -0.89 21.38 -7.73
C ILE A 263 0.63 21.52 -7.86
N PRO A 264 1.20 22.69 -7.52
CA PRO A 264 2.59 23.03 -7.83
C PRO A 264 3.64 22.11 -7.19
N ALA A 265 3.34 21.57 -5.99
CA ALA A 265 4.25 20.71 -5.24
C ALA A 265 4.38 19.29 -5.82
N LEU A 266 3.42 18.84 -6.64
CA LEU A 266 3.48 17.51 -7.25
C LEU A 266 4.66 17.46 -8.22
N ARG A 267 5.64 16.60 -7.88
CA ARG A 267 6.77 16.27 -8.75
C ARG A 267 6.62 14.91 -9.42
N LEU A 268 5.74 14.05 -8.90
CA LEU A 268 5.53 12.69 -9.40
C LEU A 268 4.06 12.34 -9.37
N ILE A 269 3.58 11.84 -10.51
CA ILE A 269 2.26 11.23 -10.64
C ILE A 269 2.48 9.83 -11.20
N ASN A 270 1.93 8.82 -10.55
CA ASN A 270 1.91 7.46 -11.08
C ASN A 270 0.44 7.03 -11.23
N ALA A 271 0.02 6.92 -12.49
CA ALA A 271 -1.34 6.62 -12.88
C ALA A 271 -1.48 5.16 -13.31
N GLY A 272 -2.42 4.43 -12.72
CA GLY A 272 -2.64 3.02 -13.01
C GLY A 272 -4.04 2.55 -12.64
N GLY A 273 -4.30 1.24 -12.78
CA GLY A 273 -5.60 0.63 -12.48
C GLY A 273 -6.67 0.81 -13.57
N GLU A 274 -6.51 1.78 -14.47
CA GLU A 274 -7.38 1.99 -15.64
C GLU A 274 -6.55 2.37 -16.87
N ALA A 275 -7.18 2.35 -18.04
CA ALA A 275 -6.54 2.83 -19.26
C ALA A 275 -6.33 4.36 -19.18
N CYS A 276 -5.07 4.80 -19.31
CA CYS A 276 -4.76 6.22 -19.46
C CYS A 276 -5.26 6.76 -20.81
N THR A 277 -5.51 8.08 -20.88
CA THR A 277 -5.91 8.76 -22.10
C THR A 277 -4.93 9.88 -22.45
N THR A 278 -4.83 10.21 -23.73
CA THR A 278 -4.04 11.37 -24.19
C THR A 278 -4.50 12.68 -23.53
N ALA A 279 -5.78 12.82 -23.22
CA ALA A 279 -6.31 14.00 -22.52
C ALA A 279 -5.76 14.11 -21.10
N VAL A 280 -5.77 13.01 -20.33
CA VAL A 280 -5.18 12.96 -18.99
C VAL A 280 -3.68 13.22 -19.05
N LEU A 281 -2.97 12.57 -19.98
CA LEU A 281 -1.53 12.77 -20.14
C LEU A 281 -1.17 14.23 -20.44
N ASN A 282 -1.85 14.85 -21.41
CA ASN A 282 -1.59 16.24 -21.80
C ASN A 282 -1.89 17.24 -20.68
N ARG A 283 -2.85 16.91 -19.80
CA ARG A 283 -3.21 17.74 -18.66
C ARG A 283 -2.21 17.65 -17.52
N TRP A 284 -1.76 16.44 -17.20
CA TRP A 284 -1.02 16.16 -15.97
C TRP A 284 0.50 16.05 -16.14
N SER A 285 0.99 15.65 -17.31
CA SER A 285 2.43 15.62 -17.59
C SER A 285 2.91 17.02 -17.93
N LYS A 286 3.61 17.65 -16.97
CA LYS A 286 4.12 19.03 -17.05
C LYS A 286 5.65 19.00 -17.01
N PRO A 287 6.34 18.85 -18.16
CA PRO A 287 7.80 18.79 -18.22
C PRO A 287 8.46 19.97 -17.50
N GLY A 288 9.40 19.68 -16.61
CA GLY A 288 10.07 20.68 -15.76
C GLY A 288 9.40 20.92 -14.41
N GLN A 289 8.16 20.45 -14.22
CA GLN A 289 7.47 20.45 -12.93
C GLN A 289 7.34 19.03 -12.38
N ASN A 290 6.79 18.11 -13.16
CA ASN A 290 6.54 16.74 -12.72
C ASN A 290 6.94 15.68 -13.77
N VAL A 291 7.02 14.44 -13.30
CA VAL A 291 7.08 13.24 -14.14
C VAL A 291 5.77 12.48 -14.01
N PHE A 292 5.14 12.18 -15.15
CA PHE A 292 3.93 11.39 -15.23
C PHE A 292 4.28 9.97 -15.64
N TYR A 293 3.99 9.01 -14.78
CA TYR A 293 4.10 7.59 -15.05
C TYR A 293 2.73 7.00 -15.37
N ASN A 294 2.69 6.12 -16.36
CA ASN A 294 1.59 5.18 -16.56
C ASN A 294 2.07 3.79 -16.12
N SER A 295 1.32 3.13 -15.26
CA SER A 295 1.65 1.84 -14.67
C SER A 295 0.53 0.82 -14.87
N TYR A 296 0.89 -0.46 -14.85
CA TYR A 296 -0.05 -1.55 -15.00
C TYR A 296 0.43 -2.78 -14.24
N GLY A 297 -0.49 -3.42 -13.53
CA GLY A 297 -0.33 -4.75 -12.99
C GLY A 297 -1.67 -5.22 -12.41
N PRO A 298 -2.01 -6.52 -12.52
CA PRO A 298 -3.08 -7.11 -11.73
C PRO A 298 -2.61 -7.38 -10.30
N THR A 299 -3.55 -7.51 -9.37
CA THR A 299 -3.29 -7.89 -7.97
C THR A 299 -2.47 -9.17 -7.85
N GLU A 300 -2.67 -10.16 -8.72
CA GLU A 300 -1.89 -11.39 -8.78
C GLU A 300 -0.39 -11.20 -9.07
N THR A 301 0.02 -10.04 -9.59
CA THR A 301 1.43 -9.70 -9.84
C THR A 301 2.03 -8.78 -8.77
N THR A 302 1.28 -8.54 -7.69
CA THR A 302 1.63 -7.58 -6.63
C THR A 302 1.64 -6.14 -7.14
N VAL A 303 0.45 -5.55 -7.26
CA VAL A 303 0.17 -4.16 -7.65
C VAL A 303 0.61 -3.79 -9.07
N THR A 304 1.91 -3.60 -9.30
CA THR A 304 2.46 -3.04 -10.54
C THR A 304 3.49 -4.00 -11.14
N ALA A 305 3.35 -4.29 -12.44
CA ALA A 305 4.26 -5.16 -13.20
C ALA A 305 5.01 -4.41 -14.31
N THR A 306 4.41 -3.38 -14.89
CA THR A 306 5.00 -2.56 -15.96
C THR A 306 4.81 -1.07 -15.68
N MET A 307 5.73 -0.26 -16.20
CA MET A 307 5.70 1.19 -16.02
C MET A 307 6.39 1.92 -17.18
N ILE A 308 5.95 3.14 -17.47
CA ILE A 308 6.60 4.07 -18.40
C ILE A 308 6.37 5.52 -17.99
N ALA A 309 7.43 6.34 -18.08
CA ALA A 309 7.29 7.79 -18.01
C ALA A 309 6.78 8.31 -19.36
N LEU A 310 5.69 9.09 -19.34
CA LEU A 310 5.07 9.64 -20.54
C LEU A 310 5.14 11.17 -20.55
N ARG A 311 5.33 11.72 -21.75
CA ARG A 311 5.28 13.15 -22.06
C ARG A 311 4.16 13.44 -23.06
N PRO A 312 3.62 14.67 -23.10
CA PRO A 312 2.64 15.04 -24.11
C PRO A 312 3.15 14.71 -25.52
N GLY A 313 2.34 14.00 -26.30
CA GLY A 313 2.67 13.52 -27.65
C GLY A 313 3.18 12.07 -27.72
N ASP A 314 3.55 11.46 -26.59
CA ASP A 314 3.92 10.04 -26.56
C ASP A 314 2.69 9.14 -26.77
N PRO A 315 2.87 7.93 -27.36
CA PRO A 315 1.80 6.94 -27.43
C PRO A 315 1.45 6.43 -26.03
N ILE A 316 0.15 6.27 -25.74
CA ILE A 316 -0.29 5.66 -24.49
C ILE A 316 -0.02 4.15 -24.55
N THR A 317 0.91 3.69 -23.70
CA THR A 317 1.24 2.27 -23.54
C THR A 317 1.39 1.94 -22.05
N ILE A 318 1.37 0.65 -21.70
CA ILE A 318 1.64 0.18 -20.33
C ILE A 318 3.14 0.11 -20.00
N GLY A 319 4.01 0.43 -20.96
CA GLY A 319 5.44 0.50 -20.75
C GLY A 319 6.17 -0.83 -20.78
N MET A 320 7.30 -0.86 -20.08
CA MET A 320 8.19 -2.02 -19.97
C MET A 320 8.02 -2.69 -18.61
N PRO A 321 8.30 -4.01 -18.49
CA PRO A 321 8.28 -4.68 -17.20
C PRO A 321 9.25 -4.03 -16.21
N LEU A 322 8.83 -3.93 -14.94
CA LEU A 322 9.70 -3.56 -13.84
C LEU A 322 10.89 -4.53 -13.74
N PRO A 323 11.99 -4.14 -13.08
CA PRO A 323 13.13 -5.04 -12.85
C PRO A 323 12.72 -6.42 -12.30
N ASN A 324 13.24 -7.49 -12.91
CA ASN A 324 12.91 -8.90 -12.63
C ASN A 324 11.47 -9.36 -12.96
N TYR A 325 10.64 -8.53 -13.59
CA TYR A 325 9.37 -8.96 -14.18
C TYR A 325 9.57 -9.37 -15.65
N ASN A 326 8.73 -10.28 -16.13
CA ASN A 326 8.65 -10.64 -17.54
C ASN A 326 7.19 -10.53 -18.01
N LEU A 327 7.00 -10.03 -19.22
CA LEU A 327 5.70 -9.92 -19.88
C LEU A 327 5.74 -10.69 -21.20
N ALA A 328 4.81 -11.61 -21.37
CA ALA A 328 4.67 -12.39 -22.60
C ALA A 328 3.29 -12.16 -23.20
N VAL A 329 3.24 -11.90 -24.51
CA VAL A 329 2.01 -11.98 -25.31
C VAL A 329 1.99 -13.33 -26.00
N ILE A 330 0.96 -14.12 -25.73
CA ILE A 330 0.76 -15.47 -26.26
C ILE A 330 -0.54 -15.51 -27.09
N ASP A 331 -0.57 -16.34 -28.13
CA ASP A 331 -1.70 -16.52 -29.06
C ASP A 331 -2.75 -17.51 -28.57
#